data_AF-A0A829R983-F1
#
_entry.id   AF-A0A829R983-F1
#
_cell.length_a   1.000
_cell.length_b   1.000
_cell.length_c   1.000
_cell.angle_alpha   90.00
_cell.angle_beta   90.00
_cell.angle_gamma   90.00
#
_symmetry.space_group_name_H-M   'P 1'
#
loop_
_entity.id
_entity.type
_entity.pdbx_description
1 polymer ?
#
loop_
_entity_poly.entity_id
_entity_poly.type
_entity_poly.pdbx_seq_one_letter_code
_entity_poly.pdbx_strand_id
1 'polypeptide(L)'
;MSVDMFLDDADSQVTAIRNMCRAHVQGLNSLKTAISQFIFEPILIGKTYDSAKNYFQMTYIPVITGLILAAETLETAAKKLSDRYRSDVDENSLQEAVLRRHIEQLNKLMAFADHLAAGASKKQ
;
A
#
# COMPACT_ATOMS: atom_id res chain seq x y z
N MET A 1 -14.07 15.86 -10.75
CA MET A 1 -13.66 14.44 -10.66
C MET A 1 -14.45 13.83 -9.52
N SER A 2 -15.01 12.64 -9.70
CA SER A 2 -15.70 11.86 -8.66
C SER A 2 -14.67 10.94 -8.00
N VAL A 3 -14.75 10.74 -6.69
CA VAL A 3 -13.95 9.72 -5.99
C VAL A 3 -14.68 8.39 -6.04
N ASP A 4 -14.00 7.38 -6.58
CA ASP A 4 -14.40 5.97 -6.50
C ASP A 4 -13.27 5.20 -5.82
N MET A 5 -13.54 4.69 -4.62
CA MET A 5 -12.58 3.93 -3.81
C MET A 5 -13.19 2.61 -3.37
N PHE A 6 -12.46 1.52 -3.66
CA PHE A 6 -12.80 0.16 -3.26
C PHE A 6 -11.74 -0.32 -2.27
N LEU A 7 -12.07 -0.28 -0.97
CA LEU A 7 -11.10 -0.56 0.08
C LEU A 7 -10.65 -2.03 0.10
N ASP A 8 -11.54 -2.97 -0.21
CA ASP A 8 -11.19 -4.39 -0.27
C ASP A 8 -10.13 -4.68 -1.35
N ASP A 9 -10.29 -4.07 -2.53
CA ASP A 9 -9.33 -4.19 -3.63
C ASP A 9 -8.00 -3.51 -3.28
N ALA A 10 -8.07 -2.32 -2.67
CA ALA A 10 -6.88 -1.60 -2.23
C ALA A 10 -6.10 -2.39 -1.16
N ASP A 11 -6.80 -2.97 -0.17
CA ASP A 11 -6.18 -3.78 0.89
C ASP A 11 -5.61 -5.09 0.35
N SER A 12 -6.27 -5.70 -0.64
CA SER A 12 -5.76 -6.86 -1.36
C SER A 12 -4.44 -6.54 -2.08
N GLN A 13 -4.39 -5.42 -2.81
CA GLN A 13 -3.15 -4.95 -3.46
C GLN A 13 -2.05 -4.65 -2.46
N VAL A 14 -2.37 -3.98 -1.34
CA VAL A 14 -1.45 -3.72 -0.24
C VAL A 14 -0.87 -5.01 0.32
N THR A 15 -1.70 -6.04 0.49
CA THR A 15 -1.29 -7.34 1.01
C THR A 15 -0.39 -8.07 0.02
N ALA A 16 -0.72 -8.04 -1.28
CA ALA A 16 0.11 -8.61 -2.32
C ALA A 16 1.50 -7.96 -2.37
N ILE A 17 1.57 -6.62 -2.35
CA ILE A 17 2.83 -5.87 -2.32
C ILE A 17 3.63 -6.22 -1.05
N ARG A 18 2.98 -6.28 0.12
CA ARG A 18 3.65 -6.68 1.37
C ARG A 18 4.26 -8.07 1.27
N ASN A 19 3.53 -9.04 0.73
CA ASN A 19 4.02 -10.41 0.59
C ASN A 19 5.23 -10.46 -0.35
N MET A 20 5.17 -9.73 -1.47
CA MET A 20 6.28 -9.59 -2.40
C MET A 20 7.51 -8.94 -1.74
N CYS A 21 7.34 -7.79 -1.06
CA CYS A 21 8.43 -7.11 -0.34
C CYS A 21 9.07 -8.01 0.71
N ARG A 22 8.27 -8.73 1.51
CA ARG A 22 8.79 -9.66 2.51
C ARG A 22 9.60 -10.81 1.90
N ALA A 23 9.12 -11.38 0.79
CA ALA A 23 9.86 -12.42 0.07
C ALA A 23 11.20 -11.88 -0.45
N HIS A 24 11.23 -10.66 -1.00
CA HIS A 24 12.47 -10.01 -1.43
C HIS A 24 13.42 -9.75 -0.26
N VAL A 25 12.94 -9.18 0.85
CA VAL A 25 13.77 -8.93 2.05
C VAL A 25 14.36 -10.23 2.58
N GLN A 26 13.58 -11.32 2.63
CA GLN A 26 14.08 -12.62 3.04
C GLN A 26 15.20 -13.12 2.11
N GLY A 27 14.98 -13.09 0.79
CA GLY A 27 15.99 -13.50 -0.19
C GLY A 27 17.26 -12.65 -0.15
N LEU A 28 17.11 -11.33 0.01
CA LEU A 28 18.22 -10.39 0.15
C LEU A 28 19.03 -10.63 1.43
N ASN A 29 18.37 -10.95 2.54
CA ASN A 29 19.05 -11.33 3.78
C ASN A 29 19.80 -12.66 3.63
N SER A 30 19.22 -13.67 2.96
CA SER A 30 19.92 -14.91 2.64
C SER A 30 21.15 -14.67 1.76
N LEU A 31 21.03 -13.81 0.74
CA LEU A 31 22.14 -13.41 -0.12
C LEU A 31 23.24 -12.69 0.67
N LYS A 32 22.86 -11.77 1.57
CA LYS A 32 23.80 -11.07 2.46
C LYS A 32 24.59 -12.04 3.33
N THR A 33 23.93 -13.06 3.89
CA THR A 33 24.57 -14.11 4.68
C THR A 33 25.53 -14.93 3.83
N ALA A 34 25.13 -15.37 2.65
CA ALA A 34 25.98 -16.13 1.74
C ALA A 34 27.24 -15.34 1.32
N ILE A 35 27.07 -14.04 1.02
CA ILE A 35 28.19 -13.15 0.71
C ILE A 35 29.11 -12.98 1.92
N SER A 36 28.55 -12.84 3.13
CA SER A 36 29.34 -12.74 4.35
C SER A 36 30.18 -14.01 4.57
N GLN A 37 29.58 -15.20 4.38
CA GLN A 37 30.29 -16.47 4.46
C GLN A 37 31.42 -16.55 3.44
N PHE A 38 31.18 -16.14 2.19
CA PHE A 38 32.21 -16.08 1.14
C PHE A 38 33.36 -15.13 1.51
N ILE A 39 33.06 -13.94 2.05
CA ILE A 39 34.08 -12.95 2.45
C ILE A 39 34.98 -13.51 3.56
N PHE A 40 34.40 -14.17 4.56
CA PHE A 40 35.11 -14.68 5.72
C PHE A 40 35.70 -16.09 5.55
N GLU A 41 35.52 -16.73 4.40
CA GLU A 41 36.06 -18.07 4.12
C GLU A 41 37.60 -18.05 4.09
N PRO A 42 38.30 -18.70 5.05
CA PRO A 42 39.75 -18.60 5.17
C PRO A 42 40.53 -19.37 4.09
N ILE A 43 39.93 -20.37 3.44
CA ILE A 43 40.62 -21.23 2.46
C ILE A 43 40.73 -20.55 1.09
N LEU A 44 39.79 -19.66 0.76
CA LEU A 44 39.77 -18.94 -0.51
C LEU A 44 40.75 -17.76 -0.48
N ILE A 45 41.97 -18.01 -0.95
CA ILE A 45 43.11 -17.08 -0.89
C ILE A 45 43.72 -16.77 -2.26
N GLY A 46 44.40 -15.63 -2.35
CA GLY A 46 45.10 -15.16 -3.55
C GLY A 46 44.38 -14.00 -4.23
N LYS A 47 45.11 -13.29 -5.11
CA LYS A 47 44.69 -11.98 -5.66
C LYS A 47 43.27 -11.97 -6.23
N THR A 48 42.86 -13.02 -6.93
CA THR A 48 41.50 -13.12 -7.49
C THR A 48 40.44 -13.15 -6.39
N TYR A 49 40.59 -14.03 -5.40
CA TYR A 49 39.64 -14.13 -4.29
C TYR A 49 39.66 -12.87 -3.41
N ASP A 50 40.83 -12.31 -3.12
CA ASP A 50 40.94 -11.06 -2.35
C ASP A 50 40.21 -9.91 -3.03
N SER A 51 40.37 -9.78 -4.36
CA SER A 51 39.65 -8.76 -5.15
C SER A 51 38.13 -8.97 -5.14
N ALA A 52 37.67 -10.22 -5.25
CA ALA A 52 36.26 -10.56 -5.21
C ALA A 52 35.66 -10.28 -3.83
N LYS A 53 36.31 -10.71 -2.75
CA LYS A 53 35.89 -10.44 -1.37
C LYS A 53 35.76 -8.94 -1.11
N ASN A 54 36.76 -8.16 -1.52
CA ASN A 54 36.74 -6.71 -1.39
C ASN A 54 35.59 -6.08 -2.20
N TYR A 55 35.37 -6.52 -3.46
CA TYR A 55 34.27 -6.04 -4.28
C TYR A 55 32.90 -6.34 -3.67
N PHE A 56 32.69 -7.56 -3.19
CA PHE A 56 31.43 -7.93 -2.55
C PHE A 56 31.18 -7.12 -1.26
N GLN A 57 32.23 -6.90 -0.47
CA GLN A 57 32.16 -6.12 0.76
C GLN A 57 31.87 -4.63 0.48
N MET A 58 32.58 -4.02 -0.47
CA MET A 58 32.50 -2.58 -0.75
C MET A 58 31.30 -2.20 -1.61
N THR A 59 30.80 -3.10 -2.46
CA THR A 59 29.75 -2.78 -3.44
C THR A 59 28.47 -3.54 -3.18
N TYR A 60 28.51 -4.88 -3.12
CA TYR A 60 27.29 -5.68 -3.03
C TYR A 60 26.58 -5.56 -1.68
N ILE A 61 27.30 -5.52 -0.56
CA ILE A 61 26.69 -5.37 0.76
C ILE A 61 25.89 -4.05 0.89
N PRO A 62 26.44 -2.88 0.49
CA PRO A 62 25.66 -1.64 0.41
C PRO A 62 24.45 -1.74 -0.52
N VAL A 63 24.60 -2.33 -1.71
CA VAL A 63 23.49 -2.48 -2.68
C VAL A 63 22.36 -3.32 -2.09
N ILE A 64 22.66 -4.46 -1.48
CA ILE A 64 21.67 -5.32 -0.83
C ILE A 64 20.94 -4.56 0.28
N THR A 65 21.67 -3.78 1.07
CA THR A 65 21.08 -2.96 2.14
C THR A 65 20.14 -1.90 1.57
N GLY A 66 20.52 -1.25 0.46
CA GLY A 66 19.66 -0.31 -0.26
C GLY A 66 18.39 -0.96 -0.82
N LEU A 67 18.50 -2.18 -1.35
CA LEU A 67 17.34 -2.94 -1.86
C LEU A 67 16.37 -3.35 -0.73
N ILE A 68 16.89 -3.72 0.45
CA ILE A 68 16.06 -3.99 1.64
C ILE A 68 15.28 -2.72 2.02
N LEU A 69 15.97 -1.57 2.11
CA LEU A 69 15.34 -0.29 2.41
C LEU A 69 14.27 0.09 1.37
N ALA A 70 14.54 -0.15 0.08
CA ALA A 70 13.58 0.09 -0.98
C ALA A 70 12.32 -0.79 -0.82
N ALA A 71 12.47 -2.06 -0.43
CA ALA A 71 11.34 -2.95 -0.19
C ALA A 71 10.50 -2.51 1.03
N GLU A 72 11.14 -2.09 2.13
CA GLU A 72 10.48 -1.58 3.33
C GLU A 72 9.72 -0.27 3.07
N THR A 73 10.34 0.65 2.32
CA THR A 73 9.70 1.92 1.93
C THR A 73 8.55 1.70 0.97
N LEU A 74 8.66 0.76 0.02
CA LEU A 74 7.56 0.38 -0.87
C LEU A 74 6.38 -0.23 -0.09
N GLU A 75 6.64 -1.09 0.90
CA GLU A 75 5.59 -1.65 1.75
C GLU A 75 4.82 -0.54 2.49
N THR A 76 5.54 0.47 2.99
CA THR A 76 4.95 1.63 3.67
C THR A 76 4.15 2.49 2.69
N ALA A 77 4.70 2.75 1.50
CA ALA A 77 4.04 3.53 0.47
C ALA A 77 2.75 2.87 -0.03
N ALA A 78 2.73 1.54 -0.13
CA ALA A 78 1.57 0.78 -0.58
C ALA A 78 0.32 1.06 0.30
N LYS A 79 0.49 1.10 1.63
CA LYS A 79 -0.62 1.38 2.56
C LYS A 79 -1.09 2.84 2.56
N LYS A 80 -0.23 3.77 2.12
CA LYS A 80 -0.44 5.20 2.32
C LYS A 80 -1.75 5.71 1.72
N LEU A 81 -2.16 5.15 0.59
CA LEU A 81 -3.40 5.55 -0.08
C LEU A 81 -4.63 5.12 0.72
N SER A 82 -4.71 3.83 1.08
CA SER A 82 -5.85 3.28 1.85
C SER A 82 -5.95 3.90 3.24
N ASP A 83 -4.81 4.15 3.90
CA ASP A 83 -4.78 4.77 5.22
C ASP A 83 -5.24 6.23 5.19
N ARG A 84 -4.80 7.00 4.17
CA ARG A 84 -5.26 8.38 3.97
C ARG A 84 -6.74 8.45 3.63
N TYR A 85 -7.23 7.55 2.79
CA TYR A 85 -8.65 7.50 2.47
C TYR A 85 -9.49 7.28 3.74
N ARG A 86 -9.10 6.33 4.59
CA ARG A 86 -9.80 6.05 5.86
C ARG A 86 -9.77 7.23 6.83
N SER A 87 -8.66 7.96 6.88
CA SER A 87 -8.50 9.16 7.69
C SER A 87 -9.35 10.34 7.19
N ASP A 88 -9.31 10.59 5.89
CA ASP A 88 -9.78 11.86 5.32
C ASP A 88 -11.18 11.77 4.71
N VAL A 89 -11.67 10.56 4.42
CA VAL A 89 -12.94 10.33 3.70
C VAL A 89 -13.91 9.47 4.53
N ASP A 90 -13.68 8.17 4.63
CA ASP A 90 -14.57 7.23 5.32
C ASP A 90 -13.85 5.88 5.55
N GLU A 91 -14.27 5.10 6.54
CA GLU A 91 -13.83 3.71 6.70
C GLU A 91 -14.44 2.75 5.67
N ASN A 92 -15.48 3.18 4.96
CA ASN A 92 -16.18 2.39 3.95
C ASN A 92 -15.77 2.77 2.52
N SER A 93 -15.91 1.81 1.60
CA SER A 93 -15.79 2.06 0.16
C SER A 93 -16.82 3.09 -0.30
N LEU A 94 -16.42 4.03 -1.15
CA LEU A 94 -17.27 5.12 -1.63
C LEU A 94 -17.28 5.18 -3.15
N GLN A 95 -18.48 5.32 -3.71
CA GLN A 95 -18.71 5.79 -5.06
C GLN A 95 -19.46 7.11 -4.96
N GLU A 96 -18.73 8.23 -5.07
CA GLU A 96 -19.26 9.55 -4.74
C GLU A 96 -20.49 9.91 -5.60
N ALA A 97 -20.48 9.57 -6.89
CA ALA A 97 -21.60 9.80 -7.79
C ALA A 97 -22.88 9.05 -7.37
N VAL A 98 -22.74 7.82 -6.84
CA VAL A 98 -23.87 7.02 -6.33
C VAL A 98 -24.41 7.64 -5.06
N LEU A 99 -23.53 8.02 -4.13
CA LEU A 99 -23.93 8.68 -2.89
C LEU A 99 -24.68 9.99 -3.16
N ARG A 100 -24.15 10.83 -4.05
CA ARG A 100 -24.81 12.09 -4.46
C ARG A 100 -26.19 11.84 -5.06
N ARG A 101 -26.32 10.83 -5.93
CA ARG A 101 -27.62 10.46 -6.52
C ARG A 101 -28.63 10.02 -5.45
N HIS A 102 -28.21 9.25 -4.45
CA HIS A 102 -29.07 8.86 -3.34
C HIS A 102 -29.51 10.07 -2.50
N ILE A 103 -28.60 11.01 -2.20
CA ILE A 103 -28.94 12.26 -1.49
C ILE A 103 -29.98 13.07 -2.27
N GLU A 104 -29.82 13.23 -3.58
CA GLU A 104 -30.79 13.94 -4.43
C GLU A 104 -32.16 13.26 -4.45
N GLN A 105 -32.20 11.93 -4.49
CA GLN A 105 -33.45 11.17 -4.43
C GLN A 105 -34.16 11.35 -3.08
N LEU A 106 -33.42 11.27 -1.97
CA LEU A 106 -33.96 11.49 -0.63
C LEU A 106 -34.50 12.92 -0.46
N ASN A 107 -33.78 13.93 -0.98
CA ASN A 107 -34.25 15.32 -0.96
C ASN A 107 -35.56 15.52 -1.72
N LYS A 108 -35.72 14.88 -2.89
CA LYS A 108 -36.97 14.92 -3.66
C LYS A 108 -38.12 14.26 -2.89
N LEU A 109 -37.87 13.15 -2.20
CA LEU A 109 -38.87 12.46 -1.37
C LEU A 109 -39.29 13.29 -0.16
N MET A 110 -38.35 13.94 0.53
CA MET A 110 -38.67 14.85 1.64
C MET A 110 -39.55 16.02 1.17
N ALA A 111 -39.18 16.68 0.07
CA ALA A 111 -39.96 17.76 -0.50
C ALA A 111 -41.39 17.32 -0.89
N PHE A 112 -41.53 16.10 -1.42
CA PHE A 112 -42.83 15.53 -1.73
C PHE A 112 -43.67 15.24 -0.47
N ALA A 113 -43.05 14.67 0.57
CA ALA A 113 -43.71 14.39 1.84
C ALA A 113 -44.19 15.68 2.54
N ASP A 114 -43.35 16.73 2.56
CA ASP A 114 -43.70 18.04 3.11
C ASP A 114 -44.90 18.66 2.38
N HIS A 115 -44.93 18.54 1.05
CA HIS A 115 -46.06 19.03 0.25
C HIS A 115 -47.36 18.28 0.56
N LEU A 116 -47.32 16.97 0.78
CA LEU A 116 -48.49 16.19 1.20
C LEU A 116 -48.99 16.62 2.59
N ALA A 117 -48.08 16.82 3.54
CA ALA A 117 -48.44 17.27 4.89
C ALA A 117 -49.07 18.68 4.87
N ALA A 118 -48.51 19.62 4.09
CA ALA A 118 -49.07 20.96 3.93
C ALA A 118 -50.44 20.95 3.23
N GLY A 119 -50.65 20.04 2.28
CA GLY A 119 -51.95 19.84 1.63
C GLY A 119 -53.02 19.24 2.55
N ALA A 120 -52.63 18.36 3.47
CA ALA A 120 -53.54 17.76 4.45
C ALA A 120 -54.00 18.77 5.52
N SER A 121 -53.11 19.66 5.97
CA SER A 121 -53.41 20.69 6.98
C SER A 121 -54.35 21.81 6.46
N LYS A 122 -54.48 21.99 5.14
CA LYS A 122 -55.43 22.94 4.53
C LYS A 122 -56.87 22.39 4.36
N LYS A 123 -57.10 21.11 4.67
CA LYS A 123 -58.41 20.45 4.54
C LYS A 123 -59.14 20.22 5.88
N GLN A 124 -58.59 20.70 7.00
CA GLN A 124 -59.24 20.81 8.31
C GLN A 124 -59.56 22.27 8.61
#